data_AF-A0A955ZLA6-F1
#
_entry.id   AF-A0A955ZLA6-F1
#
_cell.length_a   1.000
_cell.length_b   1.000
_cell.length_c   1.000
_cell.angle_alpha   90.00
_cell.angle_beta   90.00
_cell.angle_gamma   90.00
#
_symmetry.space_group_name_H-M   'P 1'
#
loop_
_entity.id
_entity.type
_entity.pdbx_description
1 polymer ?
#
loop_
_entity_poly.entity_id
_entity_poly.type
_entity_poly.pdbx_seq_one_letter_code
_entity_poly.pdbx_strand_id
1 'polypeptide(L)'
;QAVIDASPGDGQRADVQLRVEGAVVTNLGFPEDENVWFADANGAMRTYRATFDVAVQPGDVVSFEVQQISNYRGELEVIAIEGLEVIGSGEHVYYVDATSRSISVSEHARQNVLAWAEVVSGPEDCSSNCFEVDLGAQTENLRISSSRTFDPGDCLELFMPVGVFDGEIQLNVENYDWYREY
;
A
#
# COMPACT_ATOMS: atom_id res chain seq x y z
N GLN A 1 -13.50 17.38 -1.21
CA GLN A 1 -13.03 17.37 0.19
C GLN A 1 -12.16 16.13 0.32
N ALA A 2 -10.89 16.24 0.69
CA ALA A 2 -10.02 15.06 0.76
C ALA A 2 -10.52 14.14 1.89
N VAL A 3 -10.45 12.83 1.67
CA VAL A 3 -10.80 11.79 2.67
C VAL A 3 -10.06 11.99 4.00
N ILE A 4 -8.93 12.69 3.96
CA ILE A 4 -7.99 12.92 5.06
C ILE A 4 -8.50 13.92 6.11
N ASP A 5 -9.41 14.83 5.78
CA ASP A 5 -9.85 15.91 6.72
C ASP A 5 -10.72 15.39 7.89
N ALA A 6 -11.16 14.12 7.82
CA ALA A 6 -11.99 13.46 8.85
C ALA A 6 -11.28 12.25 9.49
N SER A 7 -9.96 12.19 9.43
CA SER A 7 -9.18 11.04 9.91
C SER A 7 -9.50 10.71 11.37
N PRO A 8 -10.03 9.50 11.67
CA PRO A 8 -10.28 9.10 13.05
C PRO A 8 -8.96 8.99 13.83
N GLY A 9 -9.06 9.07 15.16
CA GLY A 9 -7.92 8.81 16.05
C GLY A 9 -7.42 7.37 15.91
N ASP A 10 -6.21 7.09 16.38
CA ASP A 10 -5.66 5.74 16.34
C ASP A 10 -6.59 4.70 17.02
N GLY A 11 -6.79 3.56 16.36
CA GLY A 11 -7.69 2.49 16.76
C GLY A 11 -9.18 2.81 16.61
N GLN A 12 -9.53 3.98 16.06
CA GLN A 12 -10.91 4.41 15.89
C GLN A 12 -11.41 4.23 14.46
N ARG A 13 -12.74 4.28 14.33
CA ARG A 13 -13.48 4.25 13.07
C ARG A 13 -14.33 5.50 12.95
N ALA A 14 -14.59 5.93 11.74
CA ALA A 14 -15.53 7.01 11.44
C ALA A 14 -16.41 6.62 10.25
N ASP A 15 -17.72 6.83 10.41
CA ASP A 15 -18.65 6.81 9.28
C ASP A 15 -18.49 8.11 8.50
N VAL A 16 -18.38 8.00 7.19
CA VAL A 16 -18.14 9.11 6.27
C VAL A 16 -19.01 8.92 5.03
N GLN A 17 -19.24 10.00 4.28
CA GLN A 17 -19.89 9.94 2.97
C GLN A 17 -19.03 10.74 2.01
N LEU A 18 -18.05 10.06 1.42
CA LEU A 18 -17.05 10.69 0.57
C LEU A 18 -17.10 10.06 -0.82
N ARG A 19 -17.56 10.86 -1.78
CA ARG A 19 -17.55 10.48 -3.19
C ARG A 19 -16.13 10.54 -3.73
N VAL A 20 -15.68 9.44 -4.31
CA VAL A 20 -14.42 9.31 -5.03
C VAL A 20 -14.75 9.17 -6.51
N GLU A 21 -14.15 10.01 -7.34
CA GLU A 21 -14.36 10.01 -8.79
C GLU A 21 -13.02 10.06 -9.50
N GLY A 22 -12.79 9.13 -10.42
CA GLY A 22 -11.59 9.13 -11.25
C GLY A 22 -10.32 8.65 -10.55
N ALA A 23 -10.43 7.90 -9.45
CA ALA A 23 -9.26 7.31 -8.81
C ALA A 23 -8.73 6.14 -9.65
N VAL A 24 -7.41 6.02 -9.77
CA VAL A 24 -6.74 4.93 -10.47
C VAL A 24 -6.44 3.81 -9.49
N VAL A 25 -6.79 2.58 -9.84
CA VAL A 25 -6.36 1.37 -9.13
C VAL A 25 -4.87 1.22 -9.36
N THR A 26 -4.06 1.20 -8.31
CA THR A 26 -2.61 1.10 -8.45
C THR A 26 -2.07 -0.28 -8.16
N ASN A 27 -2.62 -0.94 -7.13
CA ASN A 27 -2.13 -2.22 -6.65
C ASN A 27 -3.27 -3.07 -6.11
N LEU A 28 -3.10 -4.39 -6.20
CA LEU A 28 -3.99 -5.38 -5.63
C LEU A 28 -3.18 -6.27 -4.69
N GLY A 29 -3.67 -6.44 -3.48
CA GLY A 29 -3.12 -7.38 -2.51
C GLY A 29 -3.50 -8.82 -2.87
N PHE A 30 -3.25 -9.72 -1.93
CA PHE A 30 -3.60 -11.11 -2.10
C PHE A 30 -5.12 -11.30 -2.18
N PRO A 31 -5.61 -12.25 -3.00
CA PRO A 31 -7.04 -12.52 -3.12
C PRO A 31 -7.75 -12.75 -1.78
N GLU A 32 -7.06 -13.34 -0.80
CA GLU A 32 -7.60 -13.61 0.54
C GLU A 32 -7.77 -12.37 1.44
N ASP A 33 -7.05 -11.28 1.16
CA ASP A 33 -7.11 -10.05 1.97
C ASP A 33 -7.99 -8.97 1.34
N GLU A 34 -8.30 -9.08 0.04
CA GLU A 34 -9.17 -8.15 -0.71
C GLU A 34 -8.76 -6.67 -0.60
N ASN A 35 -7.46 -6.43 -0.33
CA ASN A 35 -6.91 -5.08 -0.23
C ASN A 35 -6.65 -4.53 -1.64
N VAL A 36 -7.10 -3.30 -1.87
CA VAL A 36 -6.93 -2.56 -3.12
C VAL A 36 -6.45 -1.16 -2.81
N TRP A 37 -5.47 -0.71 -3.58
CA TRP A 37 -4.91 0.64 -3.49
C TRP A 37 -5.44 1.48 -4.64
N PHE A 38 -5.87 2.69 -4.29
CA PHE A 38 -6.35 3.68 -5.23
C PHE A 38 -5.56 4.97 -5.05
N ALA A 39 -5.30 5.68 -6.14
CA ALA A 39 -4.65 6.98 -6.12
C ALA A 39 -5.30 7.96 -7.10
N ASP A 40 -5.33 9.23 -6.73
CA ASP A 40 -5.71 10.35 -7.58
C ASP A 40 -4.70 11.51 -7.41
N ALA A 41 -5.00 12.69 -7.97
CA ALA A 41 -4.15 13.87 -7.84
C ALA A 41 -4.06 14.41 -6.39
N ASN A 42 -4.94 13.96 -5.49
CA ASN A 42 -5.05 14.44 -4.11
C ASN A 42 -4.42 13.47 -3.10
N GLY A 43 -4.12 12.24 -3.50
CA GLY A 43 -3.41 11.28 -2.68
C GLY A 43 -3.76 9.84 -3.00
N ALA A 44 -3.43 8.96 -2.07
CA ALA A 44 -3.68 7.54 -2.18
C ALA A 44 -4.34 7.00 -0.90
N MET A 45 -5.06 5.89 -1.07
CA MET A 45 -5.77 5.17 -0.02
C MET A 45 -5.74 3.68 -0.32
N ARG A 46 -5.94 2.87 0.73
CA ARG A 46 -6.13 1.43 0.61
C ARG A 46 -7.44 1.00 1.24
N THR A 47 -8.03 -0.05 0.70
CA THR A 47 -9.05 -0.80 1.43
C THR A 47 -8.40 -1.71 2.45
N TYR A 48 -9.15 -2.03 3.50
CA TYR A 48 -8.85 -3.14 4.38
C TYR A 48 -10.06 -4.06 4.44
N ARG A 49 -9.99 -5.20 3.73
CA ARG A 49 -11.07 -6.20 3.66
C ARG A 49 -12.44 -5.61 3.30
N ALA A 50 -12.45 -4.60 2.43
CA ALA A 50 -13.68 -4.03 1.90
C ALA A 50 -14.16 -4.86 0.73
N THR A 51 -15.41 -5.34 0.78
CA THR A 51 -16.00 -6.19 -0.24
C THR A 51 -16.70 -5.36 -1.33
N PHE A 52 -16.54 -5.71 -2.59
CA PHE A 52 -17.26 -5.13 -3.73
C PHE A 52 -17.39 -6.14 -4.87
N ASP A 53 -18.48 -6.08 -5.64
CA ASP A 53 -18.83 -7.11 -6.64
C ASP A 53 -18.17 -6.90 -8.02
N VAL A 54 -17.25 -5.95 -8.12
CA VAL A 54 -16.62 -5.55 -9.39
C VAL A 54 -15.14 -5.91 -9.34
N ALA A 55 -14.71 -6.73 -10.30
CA ALA A 55 -13.29 -6.99 -10.49
C ALA A 55 -12.57 -5.74 -11.00
N VAL A 56 -11.44 -5.43 -10.39
CA VAL A 56 -10.58 -4.30 -10.75
C VAL A 56 -9.16 -4.80 -11.02
N GLN A 57 -8.40 -4.05 -11.80
CA GLN A 57 -6.99 -4.30 -12.07
C GLN A 57 -6.18 -2.99 -12.04
N PRO A 58 -4.86 -3.04 -11.81
CA PRO A 58 -4.01 -1.87 -11.91
C PRO A 58 -4.19 -1.14 -13.25
N GLY A 59 -4.36 0.18 -13.21
CA GLY A 59 -4.64 1.04 -14.36
C GLY A 59 -6.13 1.20 -14.70
N ASP A 60 -7.04 0.55 -13.99
CA ASP A 60 -8.47 0.87 -14.05
C ASP A 60 -8.75 2.22 -13.36
N VAL A 61 -9.69 2.97 -13.92
CA VAL A 61 -10.21 4.21 -13.33
C VAL A 61 -11.56 3.91 -12.71
N VAL A 62 -11.74 4.25 -11.43
CA VAL A 62 -12.93 3.89 -10.67
C VAL A 62 -13.64 5.10 -10.06
N SER A 63 -14.92 4.89 -9.74
CA SER A 63 -15.70 5.79 -8.89
C SER A 63 -16.50 4.98 -7.88
N PHE A 64 -16.61 5.49 -6.65
CA PHE A 64 -17.31 4.84 -5.54
C PHE A 64 -17.61 5.85 -4.43
N GLU A 65 -18.42 5.46 -3.45
CA GLU A 65 -18.61 6.19 -2.20
C GLU A 65 -17.92 5.47 -1.05
N VAL A 66 -17.09 6.18 -0.28
CA VAL A 66 -16.54 5.67 0.98
C VAL A 66 -17.58 5.87 2.07
N GLN A 67 -17.95 4.79 2.75
CA GLN A 67 -18.92 4.76 3.84
C GLN A 67 -18.25 4.76 5.22
N GLN A 68 -17.07 4.15 5.34
CA GLN A 68 -16.37 4.03 6.61
C GLN A 68 -14.86 3.96 6.45
N ILE A 69 -14.15 4.63 7.34
CA ILE A 69 -12.69 4.60 7.45
C ILE A 69 -12.25 4.17 8.87
N SER A 70 -11.10 3.52 8.97
CA SER A 70 -10.36 3.29 10.22
C SER A 70 -8.99 3.93 10.17
N ASN A 71 -8.43 4.17 11.35
CA ASN A 71 -7.01 4.46 11.51
C ASN A 71 -6.41 3.36 12.40
N TYR A 72 -5.48 2.60 11.85
CA TYR A 72 -4.77 1.56 12.57
C TYR A 72 -3.29 1.90 12.64
N ARG A 73 -2.84 2.36 13.81
CA ARG A 73 -1.45 2.74 14.11
C ARG A 73 -0.88 3.75 13.11
N GLY A 74 -1.68 4.73 12.71
CA GLY A 74 -1.29 5.78 11.78
C GLY A 74 -1.59 5.47 10.31
N GLU A 75 -2.04 4.26 10.00
CA GLU A 75 -2.46 3.85 8.66
C GLU A 75 -3.96 4.06 8.49
N LEU A 76 -4.35 4.95 7.58
CA LEU A 76 -5.74 5.15 7.20
C LEU A 76 -6.19 4.05 6.24
N GLU A 77 -7.30 3.41 6.58
CA GLU A 77 -7.86 2.29 5.83
C GLU A 77 -9.32 2.59 5.51
N VAL A 78 -9.72 2.28 4.27
CA VAL A 78 -11.13 2.27 3.86
C VAL A 78 -11.70 0.89 4.15
N ILE A 79 -12.66 0.81 5.06
CA ILE A 79 -13.23 -0.48 5.51
C ILE A 79 -14.65 -0.72 5.00
N ALA A 80 -15.29 0.29 4.39
CA ALA A 80 -16.55 0.11 3.66
C ALA A 80 -16.66 1.10 2.50
N ILE A 81 -17.02 0.58 1.32
CA ILE A 81 -17.36 1.36 0.14
C ILE A 81 -18.70 0.88 -0.45
N GLU A 82 -19.33 1.74 -1.23
CA GLU A 82 -20.56 1.43 -1.95
C GLU A 82 -20.47 1.92 -3.40
N GLY A 83 -21.12 1.19 -4.32
CA GLY A 83 -21.30 1.61 -5.70
C GLY A 83 -19.99 1.76 -6.47
N LEU A 84 -19.05 0.82 -6.28
CA LEU A 84 -17.82 0.80 -7.06
C LEU A 84 -18.11 0.47 -8.52
N GLU A 85 -17.63 1.33 -9.41
CA GLU A 85 -17.76 1.22 -10.86
C GLU A 85 -16.41 1.48 -11.51
N VAL A 86 -16.05 0.66 -12.51
CA VAL A 86 -14.93 0.93 -13.42
C VAL A 86 -15.43 1.83 -14.54
N ILE A 87 -14.92 3.06 -14.59
CA ILE A 87 -15.34 4.12 -15.53
C ILE A 87 -14.31 4.37 -16.63
N GLY A 88 -13.14 3.70 -16.58
CA GLY A 88 -12.09 3.76 -17.58
C GLY A 88 -11.01 2.72 -17.31
N SER A 89 -10.09 2.53 -18.26
CA SER A 89 -8.98 1.58 -18.12
C SER A 89 -7.77 1.97 -18.95
N GLY A 90 -6.61 1.41 -18.59
CA GLY A 90 -5.34 1.64 -19.28
C GLY A 90 -4.62 2.92 -18.85
N GLU A 91 -4.99 3.50 -17.71
CA GLU A 91 -4.28 4.64 -17.15
C GLU A 91 -2.91 4.24 -16.59
N HIS A 92 -2.00 5.22 -16.56
CA HIS A 92 -0.68 5.01 -16.01
C HIS A 92 -0.72 4.93 -14.48
N VAL A 93 -0.07 3.91 -13.91
CA VAL A 93 0.20 3.83 -12.48
C VAL A 93 1.48 4.61 -12.18
N TYR A 94 1.33 5.70 -11.43
CA TYR A 94 2.46 6.52 -11.00
C TYR A 94 3.16 5.89 -9.80
N TYR A 95 4.49 6.02 -9.78
CA TYR A 95 5.33 5.59 -8.67
C TYR A 95 6.49 6.58 -8.47
N VAL A 96 7.08 6.50 -7.29
CA VAL A 96 8.32 7.19 -6.95
C VAL A 96 9.48 6.22 -7.07
N ASP A 97 10.52 6.57 -7.81
CA ASP A 97 11.79 5.83 -7.74
C ASP A 97 12.45 6.13 -6.39
N ALA A 98 12.49 5.11 -5.55
CA ALA A 98 13.05 5.14 -4.21
C ALA A 98 14.46 4.51 -4.17
N THR A 99 15.01 4.08 -5.30
CA THR A 99 16.35 3.51 -5.36
C THR A 99 17.40 4.53 -4.94
N SER A 100 18.18 4.21 -3.90
CA SER A 100 19.17 5.12 -3.32
C SER A 100 18.58 6.47 -2.88
N ARG A 101 17.29 6.49 -2.51
CA ARG A 101 16.60 7.68 -2.02
C ARG A 101 15.90 7.37 -0.70
N SER A 102 15.99 8.31 0.23
CA SER A 102 15.26 8.20 1.50
C SER A 102 13.75 8.34 1.27
N ILE A 103 12.97 7.41 1.81
CA ILE A 103 11.51 7.50 1.92
C ILE A 103 11.11 7.95 3.33
N SER A 104 9.97 8.61 3.44
CA SER A 104 9.50 9.20 4.70
C SER A 104 7.99 9.22 4.76
N VAL A 105 7.42 9.12 5.96
CA VAL A 105 5.96 9.09 6.14
C VAL A 105 5.31 10.36 5.59
N SER A 106 5.91 11.52 5.83
CA SER A 106 5.36 12.82 5.41
C SER A 106 5.28 13.00 3.90
N GLU A 107 6.17 12.36 3.14
CA GLU A 107 6.28 12.58 1.70
C GLU A 107 5.74 11.40 0.88
N HIS A 108 5.89 10.17 1.38
CA HIS A 108 5.71 8.96 0.58
C HIS A 108 4.63 8.02 1.11
N ALA A 109 4.05 8.25 2.30
CA ALA A 109 3.00 7.38 2.81
C ALA A 109 1.86 7.22 1.81
N ARG A 110 1.47 5.95 1.58
CA ARG A 110 0.46 5.47 0.63
C ARG A 110 0.81 5.64 -0.85
N GLN A 111 1.97 6.19 -1.20
CA GLN A 111 2.43 6.23 -2.59
C GLN A 111 3.11 4.92 -2.98
N ASN A 112 3.02 4.58 -4.26
CA ASN A 112 3.81 3.46 -4.80
C ASN A 112 5.24 3.87 -4.98
N VAL A 113 6.13 2.96 -4.60
CA VAL A 113 7.56 3.09 -4.83
C VAL A 113 8.06 1.94 -5.69
N LEU A 114 9.01 2.25 -6.56
CA LEU A 114 9.91 1.27 -7.15
C LEU A 114 11.26 1.40 -6.45
N ALA A 115 11.79 0.31 -5.91
CA ALA A 115 13.08 0.33 -5.22
C ALA A 115 13.90 -0.91 -5.54
N TRP A 116 15.21 -0.73 -5.67
CA TRP A 116 16.18 -1.81 -5.54
C TRP A 116 16.68 -1.89 -4.11
N ALA A 117 16.73 -3.09 -3.57
CA ALA A 117 17.06 -3.33 -2.18
C ALA A 117 17.99 -4.55 -2.02
N GLU A 118 18.90 -4.49 -1.05
CA GLU A 118 19.68 -5.65 -0.59
C GLU A 118 19.14 -6.12 0.76
N VAL A 119 18.95 -7.43 0.94
CA VAL A 119 18.55 -7.99 2.24
C VAL A 119 19.74 -7.91 3.20
N VAL A 120 19.60 -7.17 4.28
CA VAL A 120 20.65 -6.97 5.30
C VAL A 120 20.56 -8.04 6.37
N SER A 121 19.35 -8.32 6.85
CA SER A 121 19.11 -9.34 7.86
C SER A 121 17.74 -9.99 7.71
N GLY A 122 17.66 -11.25 8.12
CA GLY A 122 16.41 -11.99 8.22
C GLY A 122 15.60 -11.64 9.48
N PRO A 123 14.44 -12.27 9.66
CA PRO A 123 13.57 -12.04 10.80
C PRO A 123 14.26 -12.47 12.12
N GLU A 124 14.52 -11.51 13.01
CA GLU A 124 15.01 -11.81 14.37
C GLU A 124 13.84 -12.01 15.35
N ASP A 125 12.79 -11.19 15.27
CA ASP A 125 11.70 -11.14 16.28
C ASP A 125 10.29 -10.94 15.69
N CYS A 126 10.17 -10.83 14.37
CA CYS A 126 8.88 -10.92 13.70
C CYS A 126 8.77 -12.32 13.08
N SER A 127 7.56 -12.85 12.91
CA SER A 127 7.30 -14.09 12.12
C SER A 127 8.19 -14.15 10.87
N SER A 128 8.49 -15.35 10.35
CA SER A 128 9.44 -15.71 9.28
C SER A 128 9.49 -14.88 7.97
N ASN A 129 8.79 -13.77 7.89
CA ASN A 129 8.53 -12.97 6.71
C ASN A 129 8.82 -11.47 6.92
N CYS A 130 9.58 -11.07 7.94
CA CYS A 130 10.06 -9.70 8.11
C CYS A 130 11.57 -9.65 7.96
N PHE A 131 12.06 -8.72 7.15
CA PHE A 131 13.45 -8.59 6.78
C PHE A 131 13.87 -7.13 6.95
N GLU A 132 15.13 -6.90 7.27
CA GLU A 132 15.74 -5.58 7.08
C GLU A 132 16.32 -5.52 5.68
N VAL A 133 15.98 -4.48 4.93
CA VAL A 133 16.51 -4.25 3.58
C VAL A 133 17.17 -2.89 3.48
N ASP A 134 18.30 -2.82 2.78
CA ASP A 134 18.98 -1.57 2.45
C ASP A 134 18.54 -1.08 1.08
N LEU A 135 17.91 0.09 1.04
CA LEU A 135 17.50 0.77 -0.20
C LEU A 135 18.65 1.61 -0.80
N GLY A 136 19.84 1.56 -0.21
CA GLY A 136 21.06 2.29 -0.56
C GLY A 136 21.21 3.62 0.18
N ALA A 137 20.11 4.28 0.53
CA ALA A 137 20.11 5.53 1.32
C ALA A 137 19.71 5.33 2.78
N GLN A 138 18.94 4.27 3.07
CA GLN A 138 18.46 3.92 4.40
C GLN A 138 18.05 2.44 4.44
N THR A 139 18.02 1.89 5.64
CA THR A 139 17.44 0.56 5.90
C THR A 139 15.97 0.68 6.27
N GLU A 140 15.18 -0.29 5.85
CA GLU A 140 13.74 -0.35 6.11
C GLU A 140 13.28 -1.75 6.48
N ASN A 141 12.17 -1.81 7.22
CA ASN A 141 11.49 -3.06 7.49
C ASN A 141 10.64 -3.48 6.28
N LEU A 142 11.03 -4.60 5.67
CA LEU A 142 10.28 -5.28 4.63
C LEU A 142 9.50 -6.44 5.24
N ARG A 143 8.18 -6.40 5.17
CA ARG A 143 7.30 -7.51 5.52
C ARG A 143 6.68 -8.10 4.27
N ILE A 144 6.71 -9.41 4.18
CA ILE A 144 6.14 -10.14 3.04
C ILE A 144 5.03 -11.03 3.57
N SER A 145 3.82 -10.87 3.06
CA SER A 145 2.67 -11.68 3.47
C SER A 145 2.71 -13.06 2.77
N SER A 146 3.84 -13.76 2.84
CA SER A 146 4.04 -15.08 2.24
C SER A 146 5.03 -15.94 3.00
N SER A 147 5.13 -17.23 2.66
CA SER A 147 6.16 -18.13 3.20
C SER A 147 7.53 -18.01 2.49
N ARG A 148 7.72 -17.00 1.63
CA ARG A 148 9.01 -16.76 0.96
C ARG A 148 10.02 -16.25 1.99
N THR A 149 11.22 -16.82 1.94
CA THR A 149 12.36 -16.40 2.74
C THR A 149 13.47 -15.89 1.83
N PHE A 150 14.23 -14.92 2.31
CA PHE A 150 15.43 -14.40 1.65
C PHE A 150 16.61 -14.53 2.59
N ASP A 151 17.79 -14.70 2.01
CA ASP A 151 19.05 -14.73 2.71
C ASP A 151 19.72 -13.35 2.68
N PRO A 152 20.50 -12.97 3.72
CA PRO A 152 21.31 -11.77 3.67
C PRO A 152 22.23 -11.74 2.44
N GLY A 153 22.20 -10.62 1.71
CA GLY A 153 22.89 -10.41 0.43
C GLY A 153 22.01 -10.61 -0.81
N ASP A 154 20.79 -11.14 -0.67
CA ASP A 154 19.85 -11.24 -1.79
C ASP A 154 19.46 -9.85 -2.30
N CYS A 155 19.36 -9.72 -3.62
CA CYS A 155 18.97 -8.48 -4.28
C CYS A 155 17.50 -8.54 -4.72
N LEU A 156 16.72 -7.53 -4.32
CA LEU A 156 15.30 -7.42 -4.59
C LEU A 156 15.00 -6.18 -5.43
N GLU A 157 14.17 -6.33 -6.44
CA GLU A 157 13.40 -5.23 -7.04
C GLU A 157 12.00 -5.25 -6.43
N LEU A 158 11.53 -4.11 -5.94
CA LEU A 158 10.31 -3.95 -5.16
C LEU A 158 9.40 -2.92 -5.81
N PHE A 159 8.14 -3.25 -6.07
CA PHE A 159 7.09 -2.33 -6.51
C PHE A 159 5.87 -2.42 -5.61
N MET A 160 5.76 -1.51 -4.64
CA MET A 160 4.71 -1.59 -3.62
C MET A 160 4.28 -0.22 -3.10
N PRO A 161 3.07 -0.10 -2.53
CA PRO A 161 2.68 1.05 -1.75
C PRO A 161 3.46 1.13 -0.43
N VAL A 162 3.86 2.34 -0.05
CA VAL A 162 4.50 2.60 1.24
C VAL A 162 3.43 2.63 2.34
N GLY A 163 3.51 1.70 3.29
CA GLY A 163 2.64 1.68 4.47
C GLY A 163 3.22 2.45 5.65
N VAL A 164 2.37 2.68 6.65
CA VAL A 164 2.74 3.25 7.95
C VAL A 164 2.36 2.29 9.06
N PHE A 165 3.22 2.15 10.07
CA PHE A 165 2.87 1.42 11.29
C PHE A 165 3.54 2.06 12.50
N ASP A 166 2.72 2.49 13.46
CA ASP A 166 3.16 3.17 14.68
C ASP A 166 3.99 4.44 14.42
N GLY A 167 3.67 5.13 13.32
CA GLY A 167 4.36 6.34 12.87
C GLY A 167 5.64 6.11 12.09
N GLU A 168 6.04 4.85 11.86
CA GLU A 168 7.20 4.49 11.06
C GLU A 168 6.80 3.95 9.67
N ILE A 169 7.74 3.99 8.73
CA ILE A 169 7.56 3.37 7.42
C ILE A 169 7.48 1.86 7.60
N GLN A 170 6.57 1.23 6.86
CA GLN A 170 6.54 -0.22 6.74
C GLN A 170 6.31 -0.60 5.28
N LEU A 171 7.27 -1.33 4.72
CA LEU A 171 7.18 -1.87 3.38
C LEU A 171 6.44 -3.22 3.45
N ASN A 172 5.22 -3.27 2.95
CA ASN A 172 4.40 -4.48 2.97
C ASN A 172 4.23 -5.01 1.55
N VAL A 173 4.77 -6.19 1.28
CA VAL A 173 4.53 -6.95 0.06
C VAL A 173 3.32 -7.84 0.29
N GLU A 174 2.18 -7.38 -0.23
CA GLU A 174 0.90 -8.09 -0.16
C GLU A 174 0.55 -8.76 -1.50
N ASN A 175 1.49 -8.88 -2.42
CA ASN A 175 1.32 -9.64 -3.65
C ASN A 175 2.69 -10.17 -4.14
N TYR A 176 2.73 -11.39 -4.67
CA TYR A 176 3.97 -11.98 -5.21
C TYR A 176 4.51 -11.20 -6.41
N ASP A 177 3.64 -10.53 -7.16
CA ASP A 177 4.04 -9.76 -8.35
C ASP A 177 4.70 -8.42 -7.98
N TRP A 178 4.73 -8.05 -6.69
CA TRP A 178 5.32 -6.80 -6.22
C TRP A 178 6.81 -6.88 -5.96
N TYR A 179 7.45 -8.05 -6.17
CA TYR A 179 8.89 -8.16 -6.07
C TYR A 179 9.51 -9.16 -7.03
N ARG A 180 10.81 -8.99 -7.28
CA ARG A 180 11.65 -9.95 -7.98
C ARG A 180 13.00 -10.08 -7.27
N GLU A 181 13.44 -11.32 -7.12
CA GLU A 181 14.73 -11.71 -6.55
C GLU A 181 15.74 -11.97 -7.68
N TYR A 182 17.01 -11.64 -7.47
CA TYR A 182 18.09 -11.69 -8.48
C TYR A 182 19.32 -12.44 -7.98
#